data_AF-A0A954EPA4-F1
#
_entry.id   AF-A0A954EPA4-F1
#
_cell.length_a   1.000
_cell.length_b   1.000
_cell.length_c   1.000
_cell.angle_alpha   90.00
_cell.angle_beta   90.00
_cell.angle_gamma   90.00
#
_symmetry.space_group_name_H-M   'P 1'
#
loop_
_entity.id
_entity.type
_entity.pdbx_description
1 polymer ?
#
loop_
_entity_poly.entity_id
_entity_poly.type
_entity_poly.pdbx_seq_one_letter_code
_entity_poly.pdbx_strand_id
1 'polypeptide(L)'
;MTLNDSEQEKPTRTWKSWFQRWFAYCFCAAVILWAVHPWLLREIGRQLIHPVPAANVETLVVLDGRLGYERARQLIEAGDAEKLVLHRKQPSRVVELGVLPTHLELSQAVVRELEFPEGTVQVWDGEYGHIDEVLLKAIAEEQRNGHVGLVVTKWRSQLLHERMTRLAQNGEAVPQLILIDDPEVHPGNWWTTRHGVRL
;
A
#
# COMPACT_ATOMS: atom_id res chain seq x y z
N MET A 1 14.57 -54.85 66.13
CA MET A 1 13.88 -55.00 64.83
C MET A 1 12.50 -54.39 64.99
N THR A 2 12.34 -53.13 64.58
CA THR A 2 11.05 -52.48 64.30
C THR A 2 11.39 -51.30 63.40
N LEU A 3 11.00 -51.43 62.13
CA LEU A 3 11.19 -50.46 61.07
C LEU A 3 10.25 -49.27 61.31
N ASN A 4 10.80 -48.08 61.15
CA ASN A 4 10.08 -46.82 61.26
C ASN A 4 9.38 -46.58 59.91
N ASP A 5 8.07 -46.87 59.84
CA ASP A 5 7.23 -46.58 58.68
C ASP A 5 7.02 -45.07 58.58
N SER A 6 7.92 -44.39 57.87
CA SER A 6 7.68 -43.04 57.38
C SER A 6 6.63 -43.11 56.27
N GLU A 7 5.36 -42.87 56.62
CA GLU A 7 4.28 -42.59 55.67
C GLU A 7 4.68 -41.43 54.76
N GLN A 8 5.17 -41.75 53.56
CA GLN A 8 5.31 -40.78 52.49
C GLN A 8 3.91 -40.43 51.98
N GLU A 9 3.37 -39.30 52.46
CA GLU A 9 2.23 -38.63 51.84
C GLU A 9 2.57 -38.34 50.37
N LYS A 10 2.04 -39.14 49.45
CA LYS A 10 2.09 -38.85 48.02
C LYS A 10 1.31 -37.54 47.80
N PRO A 11 1.92 -36.48 47.24
CA PRO A 11 1.22 -35.24 47.00
C PRO A 11 0.06 -35.52 46.05
N THR A 12 -1.16 -35.43 46.57
CA THR A 12 -2.37 -35.51 45.77
C THR A 12 -2.37 -34.33 44.81
N ARG A 13 -2.03 -34.59 43.54
CA ARG A 13 -2.18 -33.60 42.47
C ARG A 13 -3.64 -33.18 42.44
N THR A 14 -3.94 -32.06 43.06
CA THR A 14 -5.29 -31.51 43.08
C THR A 14 -5.69 -31.20 41.65
N TRP A 15 -6.88 -31.65 41.24
CA TRP A 15 -7.43 -31.47 39.89
C TRP A 15 -7.41 -29.99 39.45
N LYS A 16 -7.50 -29.07 40.42
CA LYS A 16 -7.30 -27.62 40.26
C LYS A 16 -5.93 -27.26 39.66
N SER A 17 -4.84 -27.90 40.07
CA SER A 17 -3.50 -27.63 39.56
C SER A 17 -3.31 -28.06 38.10
N TRP A 18 -4.00 -29.12 37.68
CA TRP A 18 -3.97 -29.60 36.31
C TRP A 18 -4.75 -28.67 35.38
N PHE A 19 -5.94 -28.25 35.80
CA PHE A 19 -6.76 -27.29 35.05
C PHE A 19 -6.09 -25.91 34.94
N GLN A 20 -5.48 -25.42 36.03
CA GLN A 20 -4.73 -24.15 36.03
C GLN A 20 -3.54 -24.18 35.06
N ARG A 21 -2.82 -25.31 34.96
CA ARG A 21 -1.73 -25.47 34.00
C ARG A 21 -2.25 -25.41 32.57
N TRP A 22 -3.34 -26.11 32.26
CA TRP A 22 -3.96 -26.04 30.93
C TRP A 22 -4.45 -24.64 30.59
N PHE A 23 -5.08 -23.96 31.53
CA PHE A 23 -5.51 -22.57 31.32
C PHE A 23 -4.31 -21.64 31.07
N ALA A 24 -3.23 -21.80 31.83
CA ALA A 24 -1.99 -21.04 31.61
C ALA A 24 -1.39 -21.32 30.22
N TYR A 25 -1.38 -22.58 29.77
CA TYR A 25 -0.93 -22.91 28.41
C TYR A 25 -1.84 -22.33 27.33
N CYS A 26 -3.16 -22.43 27.48
CA CYS A 26 -4.12 -21.84 26.54
C CYS A 26 -4.01 -20.31 26.51
N PHE A 27 -3.81 -19.67 27.66
CA PHE A 27 -3.63 -18.23 27.75
C PHE A 27 -2.31 -17.79 27.09
N CYS A 28 -1.20 -18.48 27.38
CA CYS A 28 0.08 -18.22 26.71
C CYS A 28 -0.02 -18.44 25.20
N ALA A 29 -0.68 -19.51 24.76
CA ALA A 29 -0.91 -19.77 23.34
C ALA A 29 -1.78 -18.66 22.70
N ALA A 30 -2.83 -18.19 23.39
CA ALA A 30 -3.66 -17.10 22.92
C ALA A 30 -2.90 -15.77 22.85
N VAL A 31 -2.02 -15.47 23.82
CA VAL A 31 -1.17 -14.27 23.80
C VAL A 31 -0.14 -14.34 22.67
N ILE A 32 0.51 -15.49 22.47
CA ILE A 32 1.45 -15.70 21.36
C ILE A 32 0.73 -15.59 20.02
N LEU A 33 -0.43 -16.24 19.88
CA LEU A 33 -1.27 -16.09 18.69
C LEU A 33 -1.63 -14.62 18.49
N TRP A 34 -2.10 -13.90 19.51
CA TRP A 34 -2.46 -12.49 19.39
C TRP A 34 -1.26 -11.59 19.03
N ALA A 35 -0.06 -11.88 19.53
CA ALA A 35 1.16 -11.13 19.22
C ALA A 35 1.70 -11.42 17.81
N VAL A 36 1.59 -12.67 17.34
CA VAL A 36 2.11 -13.13 16.04
C VAL A 36 1.08 -12.95 14.92
N HIS A 37 -0.21 -12.93 15.24
CA HIS A 37 -1.32 -12.83 14.28
C HIS A 37 -1.23 -11.60 13.36
N PRO A 38 -0.87 -10.39 13.83
CA PRO A 38 -0.66 -9.25 12.93
C PRO A 38 0.47 -9.47 11.93
N TRP A 39 1.56 -10.13 12.33
CA TRP A 39 2.68 -10.44 11.45
C TRP A 39 2.31 -11.55 10.45
N LEU A 40 1.67 -12.62 10.92
CA LEU A 40 1.24 -13.74 10.08
C LEU A 40 0.18 -13.31 9.06
N LEU A 41 -0.79 -12.49 9.46
CA LEU A 41 -1.78 -11.93 8.54
C LEU A 41 -1.14 -10.99 7.50
N ARG A 42 -0.12 -10.23 7.87
CA ARG A 42 0.64 -9.42 6.91
C ARG A 42 1.40 -10.30 5.92
N GLU A 43 1.97 -11.40 6.39
CA GLU A 43 2.71 -12.36 5.56
C GLU A 43 1.80 -13.07 4.56
N ILE A 44 0.68 -13.58 5.04
CA ILE A 44 -0.35 -14.20 4.22
C ILE A 44 -0.91 -13.16 3.24
N GLY A 45 -1.18 -11.94 3.69
CA GLY A 45 -1.59 -10.82 2.84
C GLY A 45 -0.51 -10.33 1.88
N ARG A 46 0.77 -10.68 2.09
CA ARG A 46 1.86 -10.44 1.14
C ARG A 46 1.95 -11.52 0.08
N GLN A 47 1.71 -12.76 0.45
CA GLN A 47 1.69 -13.86 -0.52
C GLN A 47 0.41 -13.89 -1.38
N LEU A 48 -0.72 -13.44 -0.85
CA LEU A 48 -2.00 -13.38 -1.57
C LEU A 48 -2.07 -12.23 -2.59
N ILE A 49 -1.21 -11.22 -2.45
CA ILE A 49 -1.13 -10.10 -3.38
C ILE A 49 -0.03 -10.44 -4.38
N HIS A 50 -0.40 -11.15 -5.45
CA HIS A 50 0.50 -11.33 -6.56
C HIS A 50 0.65 -10.00 -7.30
N PRO A 51 1.88 -9.50 -7.51
CA PRO A 51 2.09 -8.41 -8.44
C PRO A 51 1.58 -8.89 -9.79
N VAL A 52 0.51 -8.27 -10.29
CA VAL A 52 0.05 -8.54 -11.65
C VAL A 52 1.22 -8.16 -12.55
N PRO A 53 1.74 -9.07 -13.39
CA PRO A 53 2.80 -8.70 -14.33
C PRO A 53 2.33 -7.47 -15.07
N ALA A 54 3.19 -6.45 -15.15
CA ALA A 54 2.88 -5.23 -15.89
C ALA A 54 2.51 -5.69 -17.30
N ALA A 55 1.23 -5.56 -17.66
CA ALA A 55 0.88 -5.61 -19.06
C ALA A 55 1.44 -4.30 -19.66
N ASN A 56 1.72 -4.28 -20.96
CA ASN A 56 2.11 -3.05 -21.63
C ASN A 56 0.99 -2.01 -21.42
N VAL A 57 1.25 -1.03 -20.56
CA VAL A 57 0.31 0.04 -20.22
C VAL A 57 0.73 1.29 -20.95
N GLU A 58 -0.12 1.84 -21.79
CA GLU A 58 0.24 3.04 -22.55
C GLU A 58 0.46 4.23 -21.62
N THR A 59 -0.41 4.35 -20.60
CA THR A 59 -0.40 5.50 -19.69
C THR A 59 -0.27 5.08 -18.25
N LEU A 60 0.73 5.63 -17.57
CA LEU A 60 0.90 5.53 -16.13
C LEU A 60 0.37 6.76 -15.42
N VAL A 61 -0.35 6.54 -14.33
CA VAL A 61 -0.68 7.58 -13.35
C VAL A 61 -0.14 7.16 -12.00
N VAL A 62 0.70 8.02 -11.43
CA VAL A 62 1.25 7.80 -10.08
C VAL A 62 0.33 8.48 -9.07
N LEU A 63 -0.24 7.69 -8.17
CA LEU A 63 -1.04 8.22 -7.06
C LEU A 63 -0.24 8.28 -5.75
N ASP A 64 0.97 7.74 -5.72
CA ASP A 64 1.84 7.68 -4.53
C ASP A 64 3.02 8.66 -4.57
N GLY A 65 3.84 8.62 -3.52
CA GLY A 65 5.03 9.46 -3.38
C GLY A 65 6.20 9.00 -4.27
N ARG A 66 7.43 9.36 -3.89
CA ARG A 66 8.65 9.16 -4.69
C ARG A 66 8.81 7.74 -5.26
N LEU A 67 8.57 6.70 -4.45
CA LEU A 67 8.67 5.30 -4.91
C LEU A 67 7.75 5.00 -6.09
N GLY A 68 6.59 5.66 -6.14
CA GLY A 68 5.66 5.68 -7.28
C GLY A 68 6.33 6.10 -8.57
N TYR A 69 7.05 7.21 -8.53
CA TYR A 69 7.76 7.76 -9.68
C TYR A 69 8.97 6.90 -10.07
N GLU A 70 9.72 6.37 -9.10
CA GLU A 70 10.84 5.45 -9.38
C GLU A 70 10.35 4.20 -10.11
N ARG A 71 9.23 3.61 -9.67
CA ARG A 71 8.62 2.47 -10.35
C ARG A 71 8.08 2.84 -11.72
N ALA A 72 7.44 4.00 -11.86
CA ALA A 72 6.93 4.46 -13.15
C ALA A 72 8.07 4.68 -14.16
N ARG A 73 9.19 5.26 -13.74
CA ARG A 73 10.39 5.40 -14.57
C ARG A 73 10.89 4.05 -15.06
N GLN A 74 11.03 3.08 -14.15
CA GLN A 74 11.50 1.72 -14.50
C GLN A 74 10.62 1.07 -15.56
N LEU A 75 9.29 1.22 -15.46
CA LEU A 75 8.35 0.67 -16.42
C LEU A 75 8.46 1.34 -17.80
N ILE A 76 8.65 2.67 -17.83
CA ILE A 76 8.86 3.40 -19.08
C ILE A 76 10.19 3.00 -19.73
N GLU A 77 11.27 2.91 -18.95
CA GLU A 77 12.59 2.49 -19.46
C GLU A 77 12.60 1.04 -19.95
N ALA A 78 11.80 0.17 -19.32
CA ALA A 78 11.63 -1.21 -19.75
C ALA A 78 10.77 -1.35 -21.02
N GLY A 79 10.07 -0.28 -21.45
CA GLY A 79 9.09 -0.33 -22.54
C GLY A 79 7.76 -0.98 -22.14
N ASP A 80 7.57 -1.25 -20.85
CA ASP A 80 6.29 -1.73 -20.29
C ASP A 80 5.28 -0.58 -20.17
N ALA A 81 5.74 0.67 -20.31
CA ALA A 81 4.88 1.83 -20.41
C ALA A 81 5.38 2.90 -21.40
N GLU A 82 4.45 3.64 -22.02
CA GLU A 82 4.83 4.69 -22.98
C GLU A 82 4.99 6.07 -22.32
N LYS A 83 4.09 6.42 -21.40
CA LYS A 83 4.09 7.76 -20.78
C LYS A 83 3.61 7.78 -19.34
N LEU A 84 4.07 8.78 -18.60
CA LEU A 84 3.60 9.19 -17.28
C LEU A 84 2.75 10.44 -17.39
N VAL A 85 1.55 10.41 -16.82
CA VAL A 85 0.67 11.58 -16.70
C VAL A 85 0.72 12.14 -15.29
N LEU A 86 1.09 13.42 -15.19
CA LEU A 86 1.03 14.20 -13.96
C LEU A 86 -0.32 14.91 -13.88
N HIS A 87 -1.00 14.76 -12.75
CA HIS A 87 -2.28 15.41 -12.51
C HIS A 87 -2.12 16.68 -11.67
N ARG A 88 -2.88 17.71 -12.04
CA ARG A 88 -3.02 18.93 -11.22
C ARG A 88 -4.10 18.70 -10.18
N LYS A 89 -3.72 18.76 -8.90
CA LYS A 89 -4.69 18.82 -7.79
C LYS A 89 -5.09 20.26 -7.54
N GLN A 90 -6.33 20.48 -7.13
CA GLN A 90 -6.73 21.76 -6.55
C GLN A 90 -5.77 22.10 -5.40
N PRO A 91 -5.23 23.32 -5.37
CA PRO A 91 -4.34 23.73 -4.31
C PRO A 91 -5.09 23.71 -2.98
N SER A 92 -4.44 23.24 -1.93
CA SER A 92 -4.98 23.43 -0.58
C SER A 92 -4.82 24.90 -0.17
N ARG A 93 -5.58 25.35 0.82
CA ARG A 93 -5.48 26.74 1.33
C ARG A 93 -4.05 27.15 1.72
N VAL A 94 -3.23 26.20 2.17
CA VAL A 94 -1.81 26.44 2.54
C VAL A 94 -0.96 26.68 1.29
N VAL A 95 -1.26 26.00 0.18
CA VAL A 95 -0.62 26.22 -1.12
C VAL A 95 -1.07 27.53 -1.74
N GLU A 96 -2.36 27.87 -1.66
CA GLU A 96 -2.90 29.16 -2.14
C GLU A 96 -2.25 30.36 -1.42
N LEU A 97 -1.91 30.19 -0.15
CA LEU A 97 -1.18 31.19 0.64
C LEU A 97 0.33 31.23 0.36
N GLY A 98 0.83 30.41 -0.58
CA GLY A 98 2.24 30.36 -0.98
C GLY A 98 3.18 29.73 0.06
N VAL A 99 2.64 29.02 1.06
CA VAL A 99 3.44 28.41 2.14
C VAL A 99 4.08 27.09 1.69
N LEU A 100 3.40 26.34 0.82
CA LEU A 100 3.87 25.07 0.27
C LEU A 100 3.73 25.07 -1.25
N PRO A 101 4.62 24.37 -1.98
CA PRO A 101 4.46 24.17 -3.41
C PRO A 101 3.23 23.35 -3.74
N THR A 102 2.73 23.52 -4.96
CA THR A 102 1.64 22.72 -5.50
C THR A 102 2.06 21.26 -5.67
N HIS A 103 1.08 20.35 -5.67
CA HIS A 103 1.34 18.94 -5.95
C HIS A 103 2.04 18.74 -7.31
N LEU A 104 1.65 19.53 -8.31
CA LEU A 104 2.25 19.46 -9.65
C LEU A 104 3.72 19.88 -9.64
N GLU A 105 4.07 20.96 -8.93
CA GLU A 105 5.47 21.39 -8.79
C GLU A 105 6.32 20.33 -8.09
N LEU A 106 5.78 19.70 -7.05
CA LEU A 106 6.44 18.60 -6.36
C LEU A 106 6.63 17.38 -7.28
N SER A 107 5.60 16.99 -8.03
CA SER A 107 5.69 15.92 -9.02
C SER A 107 6.73 16.23 -10.10
N GLN A 108 6.74 17.45 -10.62
CA GLN A 108 7.71 17.89 -11.63
C GLN A 108 9.14 17.91 -11.08
N ALA A 109 9.33 18.33 -9.82
CA ALA A 109 10.64 18.30 -9.18
C ALA A 109 11.16 16.85 -9.08
N VAL A 110 10.32 15.92 -8.64
CA VAL A 110 10.68 14.49 -8.56
C VAL A 110 10.97 13.92 -9.96
N VAL A 111 10.16 14.24 -10.96
CA VAL A 111 10.38 13.80 -12.35
C VAL A 111 11.71 14.30 -12.90
N ARG A 112 12.08 15.55 -12.62
CA ARG A 112 13.37 16.12 -13.04
C ARG A 112 14.54 15.47 -12.31
N GLU A 113 14.42 15.28 -10.99
CA GLU A 113 15.44 14.61 -10.18
C GLU A 113 15.66 13.17 -10.62
N LEU A 114 14.58 12.47 -10.97
CA LEU A 114 14.60 11.12 -11.49
C LEU A 114 14.82 11.08 -13.00
N GLU A 115 15.23 12.16 -13.67
CA GLU A 115 15.66 12.16 -15.09
C GLU A 115 14.78 11.29 -16.01
N PHE A 116 13.47 11.50 -16.01
CA PHE A 116 12.58 10.74 -16.89
C PHE A 116 12.95 10.96 -18.37
N PRO A 117 12.81 9.92 -19.24
CA PRO A 117 13.08 10.06 -20.67
C PRO A 117 12.27 11.20 -21.31
N GLU A 118 12.90 11.96 -22.20
CA GLU A 118 12.25 13.12 -22.85
C GLU A 118 10.97 12.71 -23.60
N GLY A 119 9.93 13.54 -23.49
CA GLY A 119 8.65 13.31 -24.16
C GLY A 119 7.73 12.27 -23.52
N THR A 120 8.20 11.54 -22.49
CA THR A 120 7.39 10.52 -21.81
C THR A 120 6.54 11.09 -20.68
N VAL A 121 6.76 12.34 -20.27
CA VAL A 121 5.98 12.97 -19.19
C VAL A 121 5.02 14.01 -19.76
N GLN A 122 3.74 13.87 -19.46
CA GLN A 122 2.69 14.81 -19.84
C GLN A 122 2.01 15.37 -18.59
N VAL A 123 1.68 16.66 -18.62
CA VAL A 123 0.89 17.30 -17.56
C VAL A 123 -0.56 17.41 -18.03
N TRP A 124 -1.48 17.04 -17.15
CA TRP A 124 -2.89 17.29 -17.37
C TRP A 124 -3.29 18.69 -16.91
N ASP A 125 -3.87 19.48 -17.83
CA ASP A 125 -4.49 20.79 -17.59
C ASP A 125 -5.90 20.80 -16.93
N GLY A 126 -6.35 19.70 -16.32
CA GLY A 126 -7.63 19.67 -15.59
C GLY A 126 -7.43 19.90 -14.10
N GLU A 127 -8.21 20.80 -13.50
CA GLU A 127 -8.24 20.98 -12.04
C GLU A 127 -9.10 19.89 -11.39
N TYR A 128 -8.49 19.04 -10.56
CA TYR A 128 -9.20 17.95 -9.86
C TYR A 128 -9.07 18.06 -8.35
N GLY A 129 -10.17 17.85 -7.65
CA GLY A 129 -10.23 17.89 -6.19
C GLY A 129 -9.90 16.55 -5.56
N HIS A 130 -10.33 15.43 -6.16
CA HIS A 130 -10.29 14.12 -5.52
C HIS A 130 -9.68 13.00 -6.38
N ILE A 131 -9.15 11.98 -5.70
CA ILE A 131 -8.54 10.80 -6.32
C ILE A 131 -9.53 10.02 -7.21
N ASP A 132 -10.83 10.13 -6.94
CA ASP A 132 -11.90 9.56 -7.78
C ASP A 132 -11.97 10.20 -9.15
N GLU A 133 -11.79 11.52 -9.23
CA GLU A 133 -11.81 12.24 -10.50
C GLU A 133 -10.57 11.91 -11.33
N VAL A 134 -9.41 11.75 -10.67
CA VAL A 134 -8.18 11.29 -11.32
C VAL A 134 -8.34 9.88 -11.88
N LEU A 135 -8.97 8.97 -11.12
CA LEU A 135 -9.25 7.59 -11.56
C LEU A 135 -10.24 7.54 -12.73
N LEU A 136 -11.42 8.16 -12.56
CA LEU A 136 -12.48 8.19 -13.57
C LEU A 136 -11.99 8.81 -14.88
N LYS A 137 -11.05 9.76 -14.81
CA LYS A 137 -10.54 10.40 -16.00
C LYS A 137 -9.37 9.70 -16.64
N ALA A 138 -8.51 9.03 -15.87
CA ALA A 138 -7.55 8.09 -16.43
C ALA A 138 -8.30 7.00 -17.24
N ILE A 139 -9.41 6.51 -16.70
CA ILE A 139 -10.35 5.61 -17.38
C ILE A 139 -11.02 6.27 -18.60
N ALA A 140 -11.37 7.55 -18.53
CA ALA A 140 -11.98 8.27 -19.66
C ALA A 140 -10.98 8.56 -20.80
N GLU A 141 -9.69 8.72 -20.52
CA GLU A 141 -8.63 8.79 -21.53
C GLU A 141 -8.45 7.44 -22.25
N GLU A 142 -8.60 6.34 -21.51
CA GLU A 142 -8.53 4.96 -21.99
C GLU A 142 -9.70 4.57 -22.91
N GLN A 143 -10.91 5.11 -22.69
CA GLN A 143 -12.06 4.85 -23.57
C GLN A 143 -11.83 5.22 -25.05
N ARG A 144 -10.74 5.94 -25.36
CA ARG A 144 -10.37 6.22 -26.74
C ARG A 144 -9.35 5.28 -27.35
N ASN A 145 -8.38 4.67 -26.65
CA ASN A 145 -7.37 3.81 -27.31
C ASN A 145 -6.41 2.92 -26.47
N GLY A 146 -6.37 2.91 -25.12
CA GLY A 146 -5.20 2.26 -24.46
C GLY A 146 -5.27 1.93 -22.97
N HIS A 147 -4.49 0.91 -22.56
CA HIS A 147 -4.44 0.37 -21.19
C HIS A 147 -3.80 1.36 -20.19
N VAL A 148 -4.49 1.65 -19.09
CA VAL A 148 -3.98 2.54 -18.02
C VAL A 148 -3.43 1.76 -16.84
N GLY A 149 -2.23 2.11 -16.40
CA GLY A 149 -1.62 1.62 -15.17
C GLY A 149 -1.67 2.65 -14.03
N LEU A 150 -2.24 2.29 -12.89
CA LEU A 150 -2.14 3.06 -11.66
C LEU A 150 -1.00 2.54 -10.80
N VAL A 151 0.02 3.35 -10.61
CA VAL A 151 1.13 3.02 -9.73
C VAL A 151 0.78 3.43 -8.30
N VAL A 152 0.58 2.42 -7.45
CA VAL A 152 0.06 2.61 -6.09
C VAL A 152 0.81 1.77 -5.04
N THR A 153 0.91 2.29 -3.82
CA THR A 153 1.36 1.52 -2.66
C THR A 153 0.30 0.51 -2.25
N LYS A 154 0.76 -0.59 -1.66
CA LYS A 154 -0.09 -1.70 -1.21
C LYS A 154 -1.21 -1.28 -0.24
N TRP A 155 -1.01 -0.24 0.57
CA TRP A 155 -2.07 0.25 1.46
C TRP A 155 -3.15 1.00 0.69
N ARG A 156 -2.75 1.88 -0.25
CA ARG A 156 -3.70 2.60 -1.08
C ARG A 156 -4.48 1.68 -2.01
N SER A 157 -3.89 0.56 -2.43
CA SER A 157 -4.61 -0.42 -3.26
C SER A 157 -5.86 -0.99 -2.58
N GLN A 158 -5.90 -1.10 -1.25
CA GLN A 158 -7.10 -1.54 -0.52
C GLN A 158 -8.24 -0.51 -0.62
N LEU A 159 -7.94 0.78 -0.43
CA LEU A 159 -8.92 1.87 -0.57
C LEU A 159 -9.40 2.01 -2.02
N LEU A 160 -8.52 1.72 -2.97
CA LEU A 160 -8.85 1.74 -4.40
C LEU A 160 -9.59 0.49 -4.86
N HIS A 161 -9.42 -0.65 -4.18
CA HIS A 161 -10.05 -1.91 -4.54
C HIS A 161 -11.57 -1.79 -4.57
N GLU A 162 -12.18 -1.28 -3.49
CA GLU A 162 -13.63 -1.05 -3.45
C GLU A 162 -14.11 -0.14 -4.58
N ARG A 163 -13.32 0.86 -4.94
CA ARG A 163 -13.64 1.83 -5.99
C ARG A 163 -13.58 1.19 -7.37
N MET A 164 -12.50 0.45 -7.66
CA MET A 164 -12.37 -0.32 -8.89
C MET A 164 -13.46 -1.39 -9.04
N THR A 165 -13.86 -2.03 -7.94
CA THR A 165 -14.99 -2.99 -7.97
C THR A 165 -16.28 -2.29 -8.39
N ARG A 166 -16.55 -1.07 -7.91
CA ARG A 166 -17.72 -0.29 -8.34
C ARG A 166 -17.64 0.09 -9.82
N LEU A 167 -16.48 0.53 -10.29
CA LEU A 167 -16.25 0.83 -11.71
C LEU A 167 -16.54 -0.40 -12.59
N ALA A 168 -15.99 -1.56 -12.20
CA ALA A 168 -16.23 -2.83 -12.88
C ALA A 168 -17.72 -3.20 -12.91
N GLN A 169 -18.43 -3.02 -11.79
CA GLN A 169 -19.86 -3.30 -11.68
C GLN A 169 -20.71 -2.38 -12.57
N ASN A 170 -20.27 -1.15 -12.78
CA ASN A 170 -20.91 -0.19 -13.67
C ASN A 170 -20.59 -0.43 -15.15
N GLY A 171 -19.75 -1.41 -15.48
CA GLY A 171 -19.28 -1.67 -16.84
C GLY A 171 -18.28 -0.62 -17.36
N GLU A 172 -17.65 0.14 -16.45
CA GLU A 172 -16.61 1.10 -16.78
C GLU A 172 -15.26 0.38 -16.93
N ALA A 173 -14.35 0.95 -17.73
CA ALA A 173 -12.99 0.41 -17.83
C ALA A 173 -12.28 0.55 -16.47
N VAL A 174 -11.48 -0.46 -16.13
CA VAL A 174 -10.80 -0.53 -14.83
C VAL A 174 -9.30 -0.50 -15.09
N PRO A 175 -8.59 0.47 -14.52
CA PRO A 175 -7.17 0.60 -14.75
C PRO A 175 -6.42 -0.53 -14.04
N GLN A 176 -5.32 -0.96 -14.61
CA GLN A 176 -4.46 -1.98 -14.02
C GLN A 176 -3.74 -1.40 -12.80
N LEU A 177 -3.87 -2.05 -11.63
CA LEU A 177 -3.06 -1.68 -10.48
C LEU A 177 -1.65 -2.25 -10.60
N ILE A 178 -0.68 -1.35 -10.54
CA ILE A 178 0.74 -1.66 -10.43
C ILE A 178 1.13 -1.38 -8.99
N LEU A 179 1.27 -2.46 -8.23
CA LEU A 179 1.53 -2.39 -6.80
C LEU A 179 3.01 -2.19 -6.52
N ILE A 180 3.30 -1.24 -5.65
CA ILE A 180 4.61 -1.07 -5.04
C ILE A 180 4.57 -1.66 -3.63
N ASP A 181 5.44 -2.63 -3.40
CA ASP A 181 5.78 -3.07 -2.06
C ASP A 181 6.63 -2.00 -1.40
N ASP A 182 6.06 -1.32 -0.41
CA ASP A 182 6.79 -0.40 0.45
C ASP A 182 7.26 -1.14 1.71
N PRO A 183 8.57 -1.35 1.91
CA PRO A 183 9.07 -2.07 3.07
C PRO A 183 8.99 -1.27 4.38
N GLU A 184 8.72 0.04 4.36
CA GLU A 184 8.93 0.93 5.52
C GLU A 184 7.72 1.80 5.94
N VAL A 185 6.58 1.78 5.24
CA VAL A 185 5.42 2.61 5.62
C VAL A 185 4.72 2.10 6.89
N HIS A 186 5.02 2.77 8.00
CA HIS A 186 4.27 2.68 9.24
C HIS A 186 3.00 3.57 9.16
N PRO A 187 1.78 3.06 9.48
CA PRO A 187 0.53 3.81 9.30
C PRO A 187 0.44 5.17 10.00
N GLY A 188 1.19 5.38 11.08
CA GLY A 188 1.20 6.63 11.85
C GLY A 188 2.21 7.69 11.37
N ASN A 189 3.10 7.35 10.44
CA ASN A 189 4.33 8.11 10.17
C ASN A 189 4.59 8.40 8.68
N TRP A 190 3.55 8.33 7.83
CA TRP A 190 3.66 8.53 6.38
C TRP A 190 4.22 9.92 5.97
N TRP A 191 4.05 10.93 6.82
CA TRP A 191 4.63 12.27 6.67
C TRP A 191 6.08 12.43 7.14
N THR A 192 6.66 11.43 7.83
CA THR A 192 7.97 11.50 8.50
C THR A 192 9.02 10.58 7.89
N THR A 193 8.65 9.65 7.01
CA THR A 193 9.63 8.84 6.28
C THR A 193 10.32 9.70 5.22
N ARG A 194 11.55 9.35 4.83
CA ARG A 194 12.36 10.03 3.79
C ARG A 194 11.62 10.24 2.44
N HIS A 195 10.46 9.62 2.26
CA HIS A 195 9.64 9.61 1.05
C HIS A 195 8.44 10.58 1.09
N GLY A 196 8.17 11.20 2.24
CA GLY A 196 7.29 12.36 2.34
C GLY A 196 8.11 13.61 2.10
N VAL A 197 8.09 14.11 0.86
CA VAL A 197 8.55 15.43 0.41
C VAL A 197 9.35 16.21 1.48
N ARG A 198 10.67 16.04 1.50
CA ARG A 198 11.55 17.02 2.14
C ARG A 198 11.63 18.23 1.21
N LEU A 199 11.09 19.35 1.65
CA LEU A 199 11.53 20.67 1.18
C LEU A 199 12.99 20.90 1.57
#